data_AF-A0A6J1LN60-F1
#
_entry.id   AF-A0A6J1LN60-F1
#
_cell.length_a   1.000
_cell.length_b   1.000
_cell.length_c   1.000
_cell.angle_alpha   90.00
_cell.angle_beta   90.00
_cell.angle_gamma   90.00
#
_symmetry.space_group_name_H-M   'P 1'
#
loop_
_entity.id
_entity.type
_entity.pdbx_description
1 polymer ?
#
loop_
_entity_poly.entity_id
_entity_poly.type
_entity_poly.pdbx_seq_one_letter_code
_entity_poly.pdbx_strand_id
1 'polypeptide(L)'
;MSAEELAPINEQDLKDLKERMKLIADADPNQYQNEFSLRRYLRAFKTTDDAFQAILKTNKWRDSYGVAKLNEMDRSHLENKARVLRHRDCVGRPVIYIPAKNHSSSARDIDELTRFIVYNLEEACKKCFEEVTDRLCIVFDLAEFSTTCMDYQLVQNLIWLLGKHYPERLGVCLITNAPGIFSTVWPAIRILLDDNTAKKVKFVNNEVDLCQYLIPDILPTDM
;
A
#
# COMPACT_ATOMS: atom_id res chain seq x y z
N MET A 1 6.98 -5.76 -19.94
CA MET A 1 6.04 -4.67 -19.61
C MET A 1 6.85 -3.50 -19.08
N SER A 2 6.63 -2.30 -19.62
CA SER A 2 7.33 -1.11 -19.13
C SER A 2 6.86 -0.79 -17.71
N ALA A 3 7.76 -0.34 -16.85
CA ALA A 3 7.37 0.33 -15.62
C ALA A 3 6.44 1.49 -16.01
N GLU A 4 5.24 1.53 -15.43
CA GLU A 4 4.29 2.61 -15.71
C GLU A 4 4.94 3.94 -15.30
N GLU A 5 5.17 4.82 -16.28
CA GLU A 5 5.87 6.08 -16.04
C GLU A 5 5.16 6.89 -14.96
N LEU A 6 5.94 7.42 -14.01
CA LEU A 6 5.40 8.24 -12.94
C LEU A 6 4.81 9.51 -13.55
N ALA A 7 3.64 9.94 -13.04
CA ALA A 7 3.10 11.24 -13.39
C ALA A 7 4.17 12.31 -13.14
N PRO A 8 4.45 13.19 -14.12
CA PRO A 8 5.46 14.22 -13.97
C PRO A 8 5.07 15.16 -12.82
N ILE A 9 6.08 15.70 -12.16
CA ILE A 9 5.91 16.75 -11.16
C ILE A 9 6.55 18.04 -11.66
N ASN A 10 6.07 19.17 -11.15
CA ASN A 10 6.71 20.45 -11.40
C ASN A 10 7.99 20.55 -10.54
N GLU A 11 9.14 20.74 -11.18
CA GLU A 11 10.43 20.83 -10.50
C GLU A 11 10.55 22.09 -9.61
N GLN A 12 9.81 23.16 -9.93
CA GLN A 12 9.76 24.35 -9.08
C GLN A 12 8.99 24.07 -7.77
N ASP A 13 7.90 23.30 -7.85
CA ASP A 13 7.14 22.86 -6.66
C ASP A 13 7.98 21.92 -5.79
N LEU A 14 8.76 21.02 -6.42
CA LEU A 14 9.71 20.19 -5.70
C LEU A 14 10.78 21.02 -4.98
N LYS A 15 11.33 22.03 -5.66
CA LYS A 15 12.33 22.91 -5.06
C LYS A 15 11.77 23.65 -3.83
N ASP A 16 10.59 24.26 -3.95
CA ASP A 16 9.91 24.93 -2.83
C ASP A 16 9.63 23.95 -1.68
N LEU A 17 9.09 22.77 -1.98
CA LEU A 17 8.83 21.75 -0.96
C LEU A 17 10.10 21.31 -0.24
N LYS A 18 11.22 21.13 -0.96
CA LYS A 18 12.53 20.78 -0.38
C LYS A 18 13.03 21.88 0.56
N GLU A 19 12.90 23.14 0.18
CA GLU A 19 13.30 24.28 1.01
C GLU A 19 12.47 24.35 2.30
N ARG A 20 11.14 24.21 2.21
CA ARG A 20 10.25 24.18 3.38
C ARG A 20 10.54 23.00 4.30
N MET A 21 10.70 21.80 3.76
CA MET A 21 11.00 20.61 4.55
C MET A 21 12.38 20.64 5.18
N LYS A 22 13.36 21.31 4.54
CA LYS A 22 14.68 21.52 5.14
C LYS A 22 14.58 22.34 6.42
N LEU A 23 13.83 23.44 6.43
CA LEU A 23 13.63 24.26 7.63
C LEU A 23 13.03 23.44 8.80
N ILE A 24 12.09 22.54 8.49
CA ILE A 24 11.48 21.65 9.49
C ILE A 24 12.50 20.61 9.99
N ALA A 25 13.26 19.99 9.09
CA ALA A 25 14.25 18.97 9.44
C ALA A 25 15.46 19.54 10.20
N ASP A 26 15.86 20.78 9.91
CA ASP A 26 16.91 21.50 10.64
C ASP A 26 16.47 21.78 12.10
N ALA A 27 15.16 21.96 12.34
CA ALA A 27 14.59 22.16 13.68
C ALA A 27 14.32 20.85 14.43
N ASP A 28 13.85 19.80 13.73
CA ASP A 28 13.65 18.45 14.27
C ASP A 28 14.08 17.41 13.22
N PRO A 29 15.28 16.81 13.37
CA PRO A 29 15.79 15.81 12.43
C PRO A 29 14.88 14.59 12.24
N ASN A 30 13.99 14.28 13.19
CA ASN A 30 13.04 13.18 13.05
C ASN A 30 11.94 13.45 12.03
N GLN A 31 11.79 14.70 11.58
CA GLN A 31 10.83 15.09 10.54
C GLN A 31 11.36 14.90 9.11
N TYR A 32 12.61 14.46 8.97
CA TYR A 32 13.28 14.34 7.68
C TYR A 32 12.50 13.45 6.69
N GLN A 33 12.44 13.90 5.43
CA GLN A 33 11.91 13.16 4.29
C GLN A 33 12.91 13.24 3.14
N ASN A 34 13.21 12.10 2.52
CA ASN A 34 14.08 12.06 1.34
C ASN A 34 13.34 12.58 0.10
N GLU A 35 14.09 12.89 -0.97
CA GLU A 35 13.52 13.45 -2.19
C GLU A 35 12.46 12.54 -2.83
N PHE A 36 12.66 11.21 -2.85
CA PHE A 36 11.68 10.26 -3.38
C PHE A 36 10.33 10.37 -2.67
N SER A 37 10.34 10.53 -1.34
CA SER A 37 9.15 10.78 -0.55
C SER A 37 8.47 12.08 -0.95
N LEU A 38 9.22 13.19 -1.03
CA LEU A 38 8.67 14.50 -1.44
C LEU A 38 8.00 14.43 -2.82
N ARG A 39 8.61 13.73 -3.78
CA ARG A 39 8.05 13.52 -5.12
C ARG A 39 6.73 12.74 -5.06
N ARG A 40 6.61 11.72 -4.21
CA ARG A 40 5.34 10.99 -3.99
C ARG A 40 4.24 11.90 -3.42
N TYR A 41 4.58 12.71 -2.42
CA TYR A 41 3.61 13.64 -1.83
C TYR A 41 3.14 14.68 -2.86
N LEU A 42 4.04 15.26 -3.67
CA LEU A 42 3.62 16.18 -4.73
C LEU A 42 2.72 15.52 -5.77
N ARG A 43 3.02 14.28 -6.19
CA ARG A 43 2.15 13.54 -7.10
C ARG A 43 0.75 13.32 -6.54
N ALA A 44 0.63 13.03 -5.24
CA ALA A 44 -0.65 12.76 -4.59
C ALA A 44 -1.45 14.05 -4.30
N PHE A 45 -0.79 15.06 -3.74
CA PHE A 45 -1.43 16.26 -3.21
C PHE A 45 -1.40 17.48 -4.14
N LYS A 46 -0.74 17.35 -5.30
CA LYS A 46 -0.76 18.27 -6.46
C LYS A 46 -0.09 19.63 -6.25
N THR A 47 -0.15 20.20 -5.04
CA THR A 47 0.43 21.50 -4.72
C THR A 47 1.49 21.37 -3.63
N THR A 48 2.42 22.32 -3.58
CA THR A 48 3.44 22.37 -2.52
C THR A 48 2.81 22.51 -1.13
N ASP A 49 1.78 23.36 -0.98
CA ASP A 49 1.13 23.61 0.30
C ASP A 49 0.44 22.34 0.82
N ASP A 50 -0.33 21.66 -0.03
CA ASP A 50 -1.05 20.44 0.37
C ASP A 50 -0.08 19.29 0.66
N ALA A 51 0.97 19.14 -0.15
CA ALA A 51 2.02 18.14 0.05
C ALA A 51 2.75 18.39 1.39
N PHE A 52 3.14 19.63 1.67
CA PHE A 52 3.79 20.02 2.91
C PHE A 52 2.91 19.71 4.13
N GLN A 53 1.64 20.12 4.10
CA GLN A 53 0.70 19.84 5.19
C GLN A 53 0.46 18.34 5.38
N ALA A 54 0.38 17.57 4.30
CA ALA A 54 0.23 16.11 4.37
C ALA A 54 1.45 15.41 4.96
N ILE A 55 2.66 15.88 4.67
CA ILE A 55 3.90 15.37 5.27
C ILE A 55 3.89 15.62 6.77
N LEU A 56 3.61 16.86 7.22
CA LEU A 56 3.57 17.19 8.65
C LEU A 56 2.53 16.35 9.40
N LYS A 57 1.34 16.19 8.82
CA LYS A 57 0.29 15.33 9.39
C LYS A 57 0.75 13.87 9.47
N THR A 58 1.45 13.38 8.46
CA THR A 58 1.97 12.01 8.45
C THR A 58 3.05 11.82 9.50
N ASN A 59 4.04 12.71 9.60
CA ASN A 59 5.08 12.59 10.61
C ASN A 59 4.49 12.63 12.03
N LYS A 60 3.55 13.54 12.29
CA LYS A 60 2.81 13.59 13.56
C LYS A 60 2.05 12.28 13.85
N TRP A 61 1.34 11.75 12.84
CA TRP A 61 0.64 10.48 12.97
C TRP A 61 1.60 9.34 13.28
N ARG A 62 2.75 9.26 12.60
CA ARG A 62 3.75 8.21 12.79
C ARG A 62 4.26 8.16 14.23
N ASP A 63 4.51 9.33 14.81
CA ASP A 63 4.92 9.46 16.21
C ASP A 63 3.77 9.06 17.16
N SER A 64 2.59 9.66 17.02
CA SER A 64 1.46 9.39 17.92
C SER A 64 0.96 7.95 17.86
N TYR A 65 1.01 7.32 16.68
CA TYR A 65 0.60 5.95 16.45
C TYR A 65 1.69 4.94 16.88
N GLY A 66 2.93 5.41 17.08
CA GLY A 66 4.05 4.59 17.48
C GLY A 66 4.55 3.67 16.36
N VAL A 67 4.56 4.13 15.11
CA VAL A 67 4.96 3.32 13.94
C VAL A 67 6.37 2.75 14.10
N ALA A 68 7.29 3.53 14.66
CA ALA A 68 8.67 3.08 14.91
C ALA A 68 8.79 1.95 15.95
N LYS A 69 7.73 1.69 16.74
CA LYS A 69 7.69 0.65 17.78
C LYS A 69 7.02 -0.64 17.30
N LEU A 70 6.42 -0.64 16.11
CA LEU A 70 5.82 -1.84 15.52
C LEU A 70 6.89 -2.90 15.29
N ASN A 71 6.59 -4.14 15.66
CA ASN A 71 7.55 -5.24 15.63
C ASN A 71 6.87 -6.58 15.32
N GLU A 72 7.64 -7.68 15.32
CA GLU A 72 7.13 -9.02 14.98
C GLU A 72 5.98 -9.50 15.89
N MET A 73 5.84 -8.98 17.10
CA MET A 73 4.71 -9.33 17.97
C MET A 73 3.37 -8.86 17.38
N ASP A 74 3.34 -7.71 16.69
CA ASP A 74 2.16 -7.23 15.96
C ASP A 74 1.80 -8.15 14.77
N ARG A 75 2.68 -9.10 14.41
CA ARG A 75 2.52 -10.05 13.30
C ARG A 75 2.07 -11.44 13.78
N SER A 76 2.54 -11.89 14.94
CA SER A 76 2.65 -13.32 15.31
C SER A 76 1.37 -14.18 15.20
N HIS A 77 0.19 -13.66 15.54
CA HIS A 77 -1.07 -14.40 15.44
C HIS A 77 -1.93 -14.02 14.23
N LEU A 78 -1.47 -13.07 13.41
CA LEU A 78 -2.16 -12.59 12.21
C LEU A 78 -1.41 -12.97 10.92
N GLU A 79 -0.36 -13.80 11.02
CA GLU A 79 0.50 -14.15 9.89
C GLU A 79 -0.22 -14.81 8.71
N ASN A 80 -1.35 -15.48 8.96
CA ASN A 80 -2.18 -16.07 7.92
C ASN A 80 -3.02 -15.02 7.17
N LYS A 81 -3.16 -13.78 7.68
CA LYS A 81 -3.99 -12.74 7.06
C LYS A 81 -3.27 -11.93 6.00
N ALA A 82 -1.95 -11.76 6.12
CA ALA A 82 -1.11 -11.11 5.12
C ALA A 82 0.37 -11.47 5.32
N ARG A 83 1.15 -11.47 4.23
CA ARG A 83 2.59 -11.70 4.28
C ARG A 83 3.32 -10.82 3.26
N VAL A 84 4.37 -10.13 3.71
CA VAL A 84 5.34 -9.52 2.79
C VAL A 84 6.27 -10.61 2.26
N LEU A 85 6.17 -10.91 0.98
CA LEU A 85 6.91 -12.00 0.36
C LEU A 85 8.42 -11.73 0.32
N ARG A 86 9.21 -12.81 0.23
CA ARG A 86 10.65 -12.74 0.02
C ARG A 86 10.99 -12.25 -1.39
N HIS A 87 10.24 -12.76 -2.37
CA HIS A 87 10.44 -12.45 -3.78
C HIS A 87 9.67 -11.20 -4.19
N ARG A 88 10.13 -10.60 -5.28
CA ARG A 88 9.54 -9.40 -5.90
C ARG A 88 8.72 -9.81 -7.11
N ASP A 89 7.90 -8.88 -7.56
CA ASP A 89 7.23 -9.01 -8.84
C ASP A 89 8.19 -8.80 -10.02
N CYS A 90 7.72 -9.00 -11.26
CA CYS A 90 8.51 -8.94 -12.49
C CYS A 90 9.12 -7.56 -12.78
N VAL A 91 8.69 -6.49 -12.09
CA VAL A 91 9.27 -5.14 -12.20
C VAL A 91 9.98 -4.70 -10.91
N GLY A 92 10.24 -5.63 -9.99
CA GLY A 92 11.02 -5.42 -8.77
C GLY A 92 10.24 -4.90 -7.56
N ARG A 93 8.92 -4.71 -7.65
CA ARG A 93 8.10 -4.22 -6.52
C ARG A 93 8.07 -5.26 -5.40
N PRO A 94 8.25 -4.86 -4.13
CA PRO A 94 7.91 -5.72 -2.99
C PRO A 94 6.46 -6.16 -3.07
N VAL A 95 6.20 -7.43 -2.73
CA VAL A 95 4.87 -8.03 -2.82
C VAL A 95 4.29 -8.23 -1.42
N ILE A 96 3.10 -7.72 -1.18
CA ILE A 96 2.25 -8.06 -0.03
C ILE A 96 1.17 -9.00 -0.53
N TYR A 97 1.10 -10.22 0.00
CA TYR A 97 0.08 -11.20 -0.36
C TYR A 97 -0.95 -11.33 0.77
N ILE A 98 -2.23 -11.33 0.41
CA ILE A 98 -3.38 -11.26 1.32
C ILE A 98 -4.42 -12.32 0.88
N PRO A 99 -4.51 -13.47 1.58
CA PRO A 99 -5.60 -14.42 1.35
C PRO A 99 -6.90 -13.89 1.97
N ALA A 100 -7.84 -13.47 1.14
CA ALA A 100 -9.07 -12.82 1.57
C ALA A 100 -9.97 -13.74 2.42
N LYS A 101 -9.89 -15.07 2.21
CA LYS A 101 -10.62 -16.08 2.99
C LYS A 101 -10.37 -16.01 4.51
N ASN A 102 -9.19 -15.51 4.92
CA ASN A 102 -8.78 -15.45 6.33
C ASN A 102 -9.25 -14.18 7.05
N HIS A 103 -10.00 -13.31 6.38
CA HIS A 103 -10.58 -12.10 6.96
C HIS A 103 -12.04 -12.32 7.30
N SER A 104 -12.54 -11.61 8.31
CA SER A 104 -13.96 -11.57 8.65
C SER A 104 -14.20 -10.43 9.61
N SER A 105 -15.25 -9.64 9.37
CA SER A 105 -15.59 -8.48 10.21
C SER A 105 -16.12 -8.87 11.60
N SER A 106 -16.62 -10.10 11.78
CA SER A 106 -17.17 -10.58 13.05
C SER A 106 -16.15 -11.22 13.99
N ALA A 107 -14.96 -11.56 13.49
CA ALA A 107 -13.94 -12.30 14.22
C ALA A 107 -12.59 -11.57 14.19
N ARG A 108 -12.60 -10.29 14.60
CA ARG A 108 -11.39 -9.46 14.63
C ARG A 108 -11.41 -8.35 15.67
N ASP A 109 -10.22 -7.92 16.06
CA ASP A 109 -9.96 -6.60 16.60
C ASP A 109 -9.51 -5.68 15.45
N ILE A 110 -10.20 -4.55 15.24
CA ILE A 110 -9.90 -3.64 14.13
C ILE A 110 -8.61 -2.87 14.33
N ASP A 111 -8.30 -2.51 15.58
CA ASP A 111 -7.13 -1.71 15.90
C ASP A 111 -5.89 -2.57 15.74
N GLU A 112 -5.96 -3.81 16.20
CA GLU A 112 -4.91 -4.81 16.02
C GLU A 112 -4.65 -5.11 14.53
N LEU A 113 -5.70 -5.36 13.74
CA LEU A 113 -5.54 -5.56 12.30
C LEU A 113 -4.99 -4.31 11.59
N THR A 114 -5.38 -3.12 12.03
CA THR A 114 -4.87 -1.88 11.44
C THR A 114 -3.38 -1.72 11.75
N ARG A 115 -2.94 -2.05 12.97
CA ARG A 115 -1.50 -2.08 13.33
C ARG A 115 -0.74 -3.10 12.48
N PHE A 116 -1.33 -4.27 12.26
CA PHE A 116 -0.76 -5.30 11.39
C PHE A 116 -0.65 -4.86 9.92
N ILE A 117 -1.64 -4.13 9.39
CA ILE A 117 -1.56 -3.52 8.06
C ILE A 117 -0.39 -2.53 7.99
N VAL A 118 -0.30 -1.62 8.96
CA VAL A 118 0.78 -0.63 9.03
C VAL A 118 2.14 -1.33 9.09
N TYR A 119 2.28 -2.38 9.92
CA TYR A 119 3.49 -3.19 9.99
C TYR A 119 3.87 -3.78 8.62
N ASN A 120 2.93 -4.42 7.91
CA ASN A 120 3.21 -4.99 6.58
C ASN A 120 3.57 -3.90 5.54
N LEU A 121 2.93 -2.73 5.59
CA LEU A 121 3.28 -1.60 4.72
C LEU A 121 4.70 -1.09 5.01
N GLU A 122 5.08 -0.94 6.28
CA GLU A 122 6.44 -0.55 6.67
C GLU A 122 7.47 -1.58 6.20
N GLU A 123 7.23 -2.86 6.45
CA GLU A 123 8.11 -3.96 6.03
C GLU A 123 8.27 -4.01 4.50
N ALA A 124 7.18 -3.83 3.76
CA ALA A 124 7.24 -3.77 2.30
C ALA A 124 7.99 -2.52 1.82
N CYS A 125 7.78 -1.35 2.45
CA CYS A 125 8.49 -0.12 2.11
C CYS A 125 10.00 -0.22 2.41
N LYS A 126 10.43 -0.90 3.49
CA LYS A 126 11.85 -1.17 3.76
C LYS A 126 12.51 -2.01 2.66
N LYS A 127 11.74 -2.82 1.95
CA LYS A 127 12.20 -3.58 0.78
C LYS A 127 12.17 -2.75 -0.51
N CYS A 128 11.71 -1.50 -0.53
CA CYS A 128 11.82 -0.67 -1.74
C CYS A 128 13.28 -0.27 -1.98
N PHE A 129 13.69 -0.31 -3.25
CA PHE A 129 14.92 0.34 -3.69
C PHE A 129 14.47 1.62 -4.40
N GLU A 130 14.43 2.75 -3.68
CA GLU A 130 13.74 3.97 -4.13
C GLU A 130 14.20 4.49 -5.52
N GLU A 131 15.44 4.18 -5.92
CA GLU A 131 16.01 4.51 -7.25
C GLU A 131 15.48 3.62 -8.38
N VAL A 132 15.03 2.41 -8.07
CA VAL A 132 14.55 1.40 -9.04
C VAL A 132 13.03 1.27 -8.98
N THR A 133 12.48 1.13 -7.77
CA THR A 133 11.06 0.96 -7.52
C THR A 133 10.68 1.42 -6.11
N ASP A 134 9.87 2.48 -6.05
CA ASP A 134 9.33 3.05 -4.83
C ASP A 134 7.87 2.63 -4.56
N ARG A 135 7.37 1.69 -5.36
CA ARG A 135 5.99 1.21 -5.36
C ARG A 135 5.89 -0.25 -4.92
N LEU A 136 4.70 -0.63 -4.47
CA LEU A 136 4.34 -1.95 -3.95
C LEU A 136 3.40 -2.67 -4.92
N CYS A 137 3.47 -4.00 -4.90
CA CYS A 137 2.48 -4.89 -5.46
C CYS A 137 1.68 -5.51 -4.31
N ILE A 138 0.36 -5.31 -4.29
CA ILE A 138 -0.53 -5.98 -3.33
C ILE A 138 -1.32 -7.04 -4.08
N VAL A 139 -1.31 -8.28 -3.59
CA VAL A 139 -2.06 -9.40 -4.15
C VAL A 139 -3.17 -9.77 -3.18
N PHE A 140 -4.42 -9.63 -3.62
CA PHE A 140 -5.57 -10.21 -2.95
C PHE A 140 -5.90 -11.54 -3.63
N ASP A 141 -5.87 -12.61 -2.85
CA ASP A 141 -6.27 -13.94 -3.28
C ASP A 141 -7.67 -14.25 -2.77
N LEU A 142 -8.60 -14.46 -3.71
CA LEU A 142 -10.00 -14.76 -3.44
C LEU A 142 -10.31 -16.26 -3.52
N ALA A 143 -9.30 -17.13 -3.55
CA ALA A 143 -9.50 -18.56 -3.37
C ALA A 143 -10.26 -18.82 -2.06
N GLU A 144 -11.36 -19.59 -2.16
CA GLU A 144 -12.26 -19.91 -1.04
C GLU A 144 -12.90 -18.70 -0.35
N PHE A 145 -12.82 -17.52 -0.98
CA PHE A 145 -13.46 -16.32 -0.46
C PHE A 145 -14.99 -16.46 -0.51
N SER A 146 -15.65 -15.99 0.54
CA SER A 146 -17.11 -15.85 0.59
C SER A 146 -17.49 -14.50 1.16
N THR A 147 -18.76 -14.10 1.05
CA THR A 147 -19.22 -12.79 1.53
C THR A 147 -19.07 -12.60 3.04
N THR A 148 -19.00 -13.67 3.83
CA THR A 148 -18.73 -13.60 5.28
C THR A 148 -17.28 -13.22 5.59
N CYS A 149 -16.39 -13.41 4.62
CA CYS A 149 -15.00 -12.98 4.71
C CYS A 149 -14.83 -11.49 4.37
N MET A 150 -15.86 -10.84 3.81
CA MET A 150 -15.79 -9.44 3.41
C MET A 150 -15.71 -8.52 4.64
N ASP A 151 -14.73 -7.63 4.61
CA ASP A 151 -14.47 -6.67 5.68
C ASP A 151 -14.28 -5.27 5.11
N TYR A 152 -15.40 -4.59 4.85
CA TYR A 152 -15.41 -3.26 4.24
C TYR A 152 -14.65 -2.22 5.07
N GLN A 153 -14.72 -2.31 6.41
CA GLN A 153 -14.00 -1.41 7.30
C GLN A 153 -12.49 -1.57 7.13
N LEU A 154 -12.00 -2.81 7.05
CA LEU A 154 -10.57 -3.08 6.84
C LEU A 154 -10.10 -2.55 5.48
N VAL A 155 -10.89 -2.76 4.42
CA VAL A 155 -10.61 -2.23 3.08
C VAL A 155 -10.58 -0.70 3.10
N GLN A 156 -11.54 -0.06 3.77
CA GLN A 156 -11.57 1.39 3.96
C GLN A 156 -10.34 1.89 4.72
N ASN A 157 -9.93 1.21 5.79
CA ASN A 157 -8.73 1.55 6.56
C ASN A 157 -7.46 1.45 5.69
N LEU A 158 -7.34 0.39 4.88
CA LEU A 158 -6.20 0.24 3.96
C LEU A 158 -6.17 1.35 2.90
N ILE A 159 -7.32 1.66 2.27
CA ILE A 159 -7.42 2.75 1.29
C ILE A 159 -7.06 4.08 1.94
N TRP A 160 -7.55 4.34 3.14
CA TRP A 160 -7.27 5.56 3.90
C TRP A 160 -5.77 5.69 4.24
N LEU A 161 -5.14 4.62 4.73
CA LEU A 161 -3.70 4.59 5.00
C LEU A 161 -2.89 4.87 3.74
N LEU A 162 -3.20 4.19 2.64
CA LEU A 162 -2.54 4.38 1.34
C LEU A 162 -2.73 5.79 0.78
N GLY A 163 -3.89 6.40 0.97
CA GLY A 163 -4.19 7.75 0.49
C GLY A 163 -3.59 8.87 1.36
N LYS A 164 -3.44 8.65 2.67
CA LYS A 164 -3.03 9.71 3.62
C LYS A 164 -1.58 9.61 4.07
N HIS A 165 -1.09 8.40 4.35
CA HIS A 165 0.20 8.18 5.02
C HIS A 165 1.20 7.41 4.16
N TYR A 166 0.73 6.71 3.13
CA TYR A 166 1.58 6.01 2.15
C TYR A 166 1.26 6.43 0.71
N PRO A 167 1.17 7.76 0.43
CA PRO A 167 0.74 8.25 -0.88
C PRO A 167 1.65 7.71 -1.98
N GLU A 168 1.03 7.35 -3.11
CA GLU A 168 1.73 6.84 -4.30
C GLU A 168 2.59 5.58 -4.07
N ARG A 169 2.49 4.90 -2.93
CA ARG A 169 3.14 3.60 -2.69
C ARG A 169 2.47 2.44 -3.42
N LEU A 170 1.16 2.46 -3.62
CA LEU A 170 0.51 1.42 -4.41
C LEU A 170 0.90 1.58 -5.89
N GLY A 171 1.55 0.55 -6.44
CA GLY A 171 1.86 0.44 -7.87
C GLY A 171 0.85 -0.42 -8.61
N VAL A 172 0.58 -1.63 -8.11
CA VAL A 172 -0.47 -2.50 -8.64
C VAL A 172 -1.16 -3.25 -7.50
N CYS A 173 -2.46 -3.47 -7.66
CA CYS A 173 -3.26 -4.33 -6.82
C CYS A 173 -3.80 -5.47 -7.69
N LEU A 174 -3.32 -6.69 -7.50
CA LEU A 174 -3.75 -7.88 -8.24
C LEU A 174 -4.88 -8.56 -7.48
N ILE A 175 -5.98 -8.83 -8.17
CA ILE A 175 -7.09 -9.62 -7.65
C ILE A 175 -7.07 -10.96 -8.37
N THR A 176 -6.76 -12.03 -7.65
CA THR A 176 -6.61 -13.39 -8.16
C THR A 176 -7.75 -14.29 -7.66
N ASN A 177 -8.04 -15.38 -8.37
CA ASN A 177 -9.04 -16.38 -7.98
C ASN A 177 -10.43 -15.79 -7.66
N ALA A 178 -10.90 -14.86 -8.50
CA ALA A 178 -12.11 -14.07 -8.23
C ALA A 178 -13.36 -14.40 -9.10
N PRO A 179 -13.70 -15.68 -9.40
CA PRO A 179 -14.83 -15.96 -10.26
C PRO A 179 -16.17 -15.60 -9.58
N GLY A 180 -16.95 -14.70 -10.19
CA GLY A 180 -18.36 -14.45 -9.87
C GLY A 180 -18.66 -13.63 -8.62
N ILE A 181 -17.89 -13.76 -7.53
CA ILE A 181 -18.17 -13.05 -6.26
C ILE A 181 -17.79 -11.56 -6.36
N PHE A 182 -16.75 -11.24 -7.12
CA PHE A 182 -16.22 -9.87 -7.14
C PHE A 182 -17.07 -8.90 -7.97
N SER A 183 -17.83 -9.37 -8.96
CA SER A 183 -18.78 -8.50 -9.67
C SER A 183 -19.85 -7.91 -8.73
N THR A 184 -20.14 -8.59 -7.62
CA THR A 184 -21.03 -8.10 -6.57
C THR A 184 -20.38 -7.06 -5.66
N VAL A 185 -19.10 -7.22 -5.32
CA VAL A 185 -18.44 -6.36 -4.30
C VAL A 185 -17.67 -5.18 -4.92
N TRP A 186 -17.15 -5.32 -6.14
CA TRP A 186 -16.40 -4.27 -6.81
C TRP A 186 -17.12 -2.93 -6.89
N PRO A 187 -18.43 -2.86 -7.22
CA PRO A 187 -19.10 -1.56 -7.33
C PRO A 187 -19.03 -0.76 -6.03
N ALA A 188 -19.15 -1.43 -4.88
CA ALA A 188 -19.04 -0.80 -3.57
C ALA A 188 -17.61 -0.32 -3.28
N ILE A 189 -16.60 -1.15 -3.57
CA ILE A 189 -15.19 -0.78 -3.37
C ILE A 189 -14.80 0.37 -4.31
N ARG A 190 -15.25 0.35 -5.57
CA ARG A 190 -14.92 1.35 -6.58
C ARG A 190 -15.35 2.77 -6.20
N ILE A 191 -16.47 2.91 -5.48
CA ILE A 191 -16.95 4.19 -4.95
C ILE A 191 -15.97 4.80 -3.95
N LEU A 192 -15.19 3.96 -3.25
CA LEU A 192 -14.20 4.38 -2.25
C LEU A 192 -12.85 4.77 -2.89
N LEU A 193 -12.62 4.41 -4.16
CA LEU A 193 -11.35 4.62 -4.85
C LEU A 193 -11.42 5.84 -5.76
N ASP A 194 -10.40 6.69 -5.69
CA ASP A 194 -10.15 7.67 -6.75
C ASP A 194 -9.73 6.97 -8.06
N ASP A 195 -9.82 7.68 -9.18
CA ASP A 195 -9.56 7.11 -10.50
C ASP A 195 -8.13 6.61 -10.69
N ASN A 196 -7.14 7.24 -10.05
CA ASN A 196 -5.75 6.81 -10.14
C ASN A 196 -5.55 5.48 -9.38
N THR A 197 -6.14 5.36 -8.18
CA THR A 197 -6.09 4.10 -7.41
C THR A 197 -6.87 2.99 -8.11
N ALA A 198 -8.04 3.27 -8.67
CA ALA A 198 -8.86 2.27 -9.37
C ALA A 198 -8.15 1.69 -10.60
N LYS A 199 -7.38 2.49 -11.36
CA LYS A 199 -6.61 2.02 -12.52
C LYS A 199 -5.50 1.01 -12.16
N LYS A 200 -5.01 1.05 -10.93
CA LYS A 200 -3.97 0.17 -10.41
C LYS A 200 -4.50 -1.21 -10.02
N VAL A 201 -5.82 -1.37 -9.90
CA VAL A 201 -6.45 -2.67 -9.64
C VAL A 201 -6.53 -3.48 -10.93
N LYS A 202 -5.97 -4.69 -10.94
CA LYS A 202 -5.92 -5.61 -12.08
C LYS A 202 -6.52 -6.95 -11.70
N PHE A 203 -7.45 -7.40 -12.52
CA PHE A 203 -8.05 -8.72 -12.40
C PHE A 203 -7.20 -9.74 -13.14
N VAL A 204 -6.81 -10.78 -12.43
CA VAL A 204 -6.00 -11.86 -12.94
C VAL A 204 -6.89 -13.09 -13.01
N ASN A 205 -7.26 -13.49 -14.23
CA ASN A 205 -8.26 -14.54 -14.43
C ASN A 205 -7.66 -15.93 -14.55
N ASN A 206 -6.37 -16.02 -14.86
CA ASN A 206 -5.64 -17.26 -15.06
C ASN A 206 -4.13 -17.04 -14.77
N GLU A 207 -3.38 -18.14 -14.78
CA GLU A 207 -1.94 -18.12 -14.51
C GLU A 207 -1.13 -17.34 -15.56
N VAL A 208 -1.55 -17.36 -16.83
CA VAL A 208 -0.88 -16.59 -17.90
C VAL A 208 -0.99 -15.08 -17.64
N ASP A 209 -2.15 -14.62 -17.18
CA ASP A 209 -2.35 -13.24 -16.73
C ASP A 209 -1.46 -12.92 -15.51
N LEU A 210 -1.33 -13.86 -14.57
CA LEU A 210 -0.51 -13.68 -13.36
C LEU A 210 0.97 -13.52 -13.71
N CYS A 211 1.47 -14.34 -14.62
CA CYS A 211 2.86 -14.33 -15.11
C CYS A 211 3.29 -12.99 -15.73
N GLN A 212 2.34 -12.14 -16.14
CA GLN A 212 2.62 -10.77 -16.57
C GLN A 212 3.15 -9.90 -15.41
N TYR A 213 2.78 -10.23 -14.17
CA TYR A 213 3.10 -9.46 -12.99
C TYR A 213 4.11 -10.14 -12.08
N LEU A 214 3.98 -11.44 -11.83
CA LEU A 214 4.87 -12.20 -10.95
C LEU A 214 4.91 -13.69 -11.32
N ILE A 215 5.95 -14.39 -10.88
CA ILE A 215 6.07 -15.85 -11.05
C ILE A 215 5.12 -16.52 -10.04
N PRO A 216 4.17 -17.38 -10.47
CA PRO A 216 3.18 -17.99 -9.57
C PRO A 216 3.77 -18.68 -8.34
N ASP A 217 4.90 -19.38 -8.51
CA ASP A 217 5.60 -20.13 -7.44
C ASP A 217 6.06 -19.29 -6.25
N ILE A 218 6.08 -17.96 -6.36
CA ILE A 218 6.41 -17.11 -5.21
C ILE A 218 5.22 -16.96 -4.26
N LEU A 219 4.00 -17.26 -4.72
CA LEU A 219 2.80 -17.13 -3.92
C LEU A 219 2.74 -18.25 -2.86
N PRO A 220 2.37 -17.93 -1.61
CA PRO A 220 2.25 -18.93 -0.55
C PRO A 220 1.14 -19.94 -0.87
N THR A 221 1.40 -21.22 -0.60
CA THR A 221 0.38 -22.29 -0.61
C THR A 221 -0.04 -22.72 0.80
N ASP A 222 0.60 -22.13 1.81
CA ASP A 222 0.48 -22.47 3.23
C ASP A 222 -0.42 -21.50 4.01
N MET A 223 -1.18 -20.63 3.33
CA MET A 223 -2.01 -19.60 3.95
C MET A 223 -3.49 -19.68 3.57
#